data_AF-R8W1Z8-F1
#
_entry.id   AF-R8W1Z8-F1
#
_cell.length_a   1.000
_cell.length_b   1.000
_cell.length_c   1.000
_cell.angle_alpha   90.00
_cell.angle_beta   90.00
_cell.angle_gamma   90.00
#
_symmetry.space_group_name_H-M   'P 1'
#
loop_
_entity.id
_entity.type
_entity.pdbx_description
1 polymer ?
#
loop_
_entity_poly.entity_id
_entity_poly.type
_entity_poly.pdbx_seq_one_letter_code
_entity_poly.pdbx_strand_id
1 'polypeptide(L)'
;MIAHNAQFDACFLRELLRGFKPGHLDWLDSLTVYKDRRAYPHKLANAIIAYELEDKVQNSHRAIDDVLALFEVLKAMDEERDDLANYVNLFGYNPKYGVSGHRITGVRYEPQGFNKTITRPEQTLPARTRRK
;
A
#
# COMPACT_ATOMS: atom_id res chain seq x y z
N MET A 1 -0.80 3.09 -10.81
CA MET A 1 -1.55 1.94 -10.31
C MET A 1 -1.59 2.00 -8.80
N ILE A 2 -2.75 1.76 -8.19
CA ILE A 2 -2.92 1.77 -6.74
C ILE A 2 -3.59 0.47 -6.33
N ALA A 3 -3.07 -0.20 -5.31
CA ALA A 3 -3.64 -1.43 -4.78
C ALA A 3 -3.30 -1.59 -3.29
N HIS A 4 -3.99 -2.52 -2.63
CA HIS A 4 -3.70 -2.89 -1.25
C HIS A 4 -2.90 -4.19 -1.24
N ASN A 5 -1.60 -4.10 -0.91
CA ASN A 5 -0.60 -5.13 -1.18
C ASN A 5 -0.26 -5.25 -2.68
N ALA A 6 0.06 -4.12 -3.31
CA ALA A 6 0.22 -3.99 -4.77
C ALA A 6 1.24 -4.93 -5.41
N GLN A 7 2.21 -5.46 -4.64
CA GLN A 7 3.15 -6.49 -5.11
C GLN A 7 2.44 -7.75 -5.60
N PHE A 8 1.35 -8.14 -4.94
CA PHE A 8 0.54 -9.29 -5.32
C PHE A 8 -0.11 -9.05 -6.68
N ASP A 9 -0.88 -7.96 -6.83
CA ASP A 9 -1.56 -7.60 -8.08
C ASP A 9 -0.58 -7.45 -9.25
N ALA A 10 0.58 -6.84 -9.01
CA ALA A 10 1.62 -6.68 -10.03
C ALA A 10 2.17 -8.03 -10.53
N CYS A 11 2.26 -9.04 -9.66
CA CYS A 11 2.67 -10.38 -10.08
C CYS A 11 1.63 -11.04 -10.99
N PHE A 12 0.33 -10.88 -10.71
CA PHE A 12 -0.72 -11.36 -11.60
C PHE A 12 -0.71 -10.63 -12.94
N LEU A 13 -0.60 -9.29 -12.92
CA LEU A 13 -0.57 -8.48 -14.13
C LEU A 13 0.62 -8.83 -15.03
N ARG A 14 1.80 -9.11 -14.46
CA ARG A 14 2.96 -9.56 -15.25
C ARG A 14 2.67 -10.85 -16.00
N GLU A 15 2.04 -11.83 -15.35
CA GLU A 15 1.71 -13.11 -16.00
C GLU A 15 0.58 -12.95 -17.02
N LEU A 16 -0.45 -12.15 -16.69
CA LEU A 16 -1.58 -11.85 -17.59
C LEU A 16 -1.12 -11.11 -18.85
N LEU A 17 -0.21 -10.14 -18.70
CA LEU A 17 0.31 -9.30 -19.78
C LEU A 17 1.60 -9.86 -20.37
N ARG A 18 1.89 -11.15 -20.22
CA ARG A 18 3.12 -11.74 -20.71
C ARG A 18 3.28 -11.51 -22.22
N GLY A 19 4.39 -10.88 -22.61
CA GLY A 19 4.68 -10.50 -24.00
C GLY A 19 4.20 -9.10 -24.39
N PHE A 20 3.35 -8.48 -23.58
CA PHE A 20 3.04 -7.05 -23.66
C PHE A 20 3.98 -6.26 -22.76
N LYS A 21 4.53 -5.16 -23.30
CA LYS A 21 5.38 -4.24 -22.54
C LYS A 21 4.55 -2.99 -22.25
N PRO A 22 3.84 -2.93 -21.10
CA PRO A 22 3.29 -1.66 -20.68
C PRO A 22 4.44 -0.67 -20.53
N GLY A 23 4.18 0.60 -20.87
CA GLY A 23 5.14 1.68 -20.64
C GLY A 23 5.42 1.89 -19.14
N HIS A 24 5.99 3.04 -18.80
CA HIS A 24 6.21 3.39 -17.41
C HIS A 24 4.88 3.45 -16.63
N LEU A 25 4.86 2.83 -15.45
CA LEU A 25 3.71 2.80 -14.55
C LEU A 25 4.19 3.10 -13.13
N ASP A 26 3.68 4.17 -12.55
CA ASP A 26 3.89 4.47 -11.14
C ASP A 26 2.98 3.63 -10.25
N TRP A 27 3.46 3.27 -9.06
CA TRP A 27 2.76 2.40 -8.12
C TRP A 27 2.57 3.08 -6.76
N LEU A 28 1.41 2.91 -6.16
CA LEU A 28 1.16 3.24 -4.76
C LEU A 28 0.61 2.01 -4.05
N ASP A 29 1.32 1.53 -3.04
CA ASP A 29 0.87 0.44 -2.19
C ASP A 29 0.25 0.99 -0.90
N SER A 30 -1.08 0.93 -0.81
CA SER A 30 -1.80 1.41 0.37
C SER A 30 -1.47 0.61 1.64
N LEU A 31 -1.00 -0.64 1.52
CA LEU A 31 -0.57 -1.44 2.68
C LEU A 31 0.68 -0.83 3.32
N THR A 32 1.65 -0.40 2.50
CA THR A 32 2.86 0.30 2.96
C THR A 32 2.51 1.57 3.73
N VAL A 33 1.58 2.37 3.18
CA VAL A 33 1.08 3.58 3.84
C VAL A 33 0.37 3.24 5.17
N TYR A 34 -0.52 2.25 5.15
CA TYR A 34 -1.32 1.86 6.31
C TYR A 34 -0.48 1.37 7.49
N LYS A 35 0.61 0.65 7.23
CA LYS A 35 1.57 0.19 8.26
C LYS A 35 2.24 1.32 9.03
N ASP A 36 2.40 2.48 8.41
CA ASP A 36 2.93 3.66 9.10
C ASP A 36 1.84 4.37 9.91
N ARG A 37 0.57 4.12 9.63
CA ARG A 37 -0.58 4.83 10.22
C ARG A 37 -1.28 4.06 11.35
N ARG A 38 -1.29 2.74 11.28
CA ARG A 38 -2.02 1.88 12.23
C ARG A 38 -1.20 0.65 12.64
N ALA A 39 -1.56 0.09 13.80
CA ALA A 39 -1.02 -1.18 14.25
C ALA A 39 -1.57 -2.37 13.44
N TYR A 40 -0.89 -3.51 13.51
CA TYR A 40 -1.41 -4.77 12.97
C TYR A 40 -2.75 -5.09 13.64
N PRO A 41 -3.76 -5.65 12.94
CA PRO A 41 -3.74 -6.21 11.58
C PRO A 41 -3.88 -5.20 10.42
N HIS A 42 -3.24 -5.51 9.29
CA HIS A 42 -3.13 -4.59 8.14
C HIS A 42 -3.91 -5.03 6.89
N LYS A 43 -4.92 -5.90 6.99
CA LYS A 43 -5.80 -6.19 5.83
C LYS A 43 -6.69 -4.97 5.52
N LEU A 44 -7.14 -4.84 4.28
CA LEU A 44 -8.06 -3.76 3.83
C LEU A 44 -9.28 -3.62 4.73
N ALA A 45 -9.91 -4.73 5.14
CA ALA A 45 -11.04 -4.73 6.09
C ALA A 45 -10.72 -3.99 7.41
N ASN A 46 -9.50 -4.11 7.92
CA ASN A 46 -9.11 -3.42 9.15
C ASN A 46 -8.88 -1.93 8.91
N ALA A 47 -8.45 -1.54 7.69
CA ALA A 47 -8.35 -0.13 7.34
C ALA A 47 -9.73 0.52 7.25
N ILE A 48 -10.73 -0.18 6.69
CA ILE A 48 -12.13 0.28 6.64
C ILE A 48 -12.64 0.55 8.07
N ILE A 49 -12.45 -0.39 8.99
CA ILE A 49 -12.84 -0.24 10.40
C ILE A 49 -12.07 0.91 11.05
N ALA A 50 -10.75 0.99 10.85
CA ALA A 50 -9.89 1.99 11.50
C ALA A 50 -10.11 3.43 11.01
N TYR A 51 -10.77 3.62 9.87
CA TYR A 51 -11.21 4.91 9.35
C TYR A 51 -12.73 5.09 9.40
N GLU A 52 -13.45 4.20 10.10
CA GLU A 52 -14.91 4.28 10.32
C GLU A 52 -15.71 4.36 9.00
N LEU A 53 -15.31 3.57 8.00
CA LEU A 53 -15.88 3.60 6.64
C LEU A 53 -16.93 2.50 6.40
N GLU A 54 -17.32 1.74 7.42
CA GLU A 54 -18.20 0.56 7.31
C GLU A 54 -19.58 0.89 6.72
N ASP A 55 -20.10 2.08 6.96
CA ASP A 55 -21.38 2.55 6.39
C ASP A 55 -21.27 3.05 4.95
N LYS A 56 -20.04 3.27 4.46
CA LYS A 56 -19.79 3.84 3.12
C LYS A 56 -19.41 2.78 2.09
N VAL A 57 -18.80 1.68 2.52
CA VAL A 57 -18.20 0.70 1.60
C VAL A 57 -18.58 -0.73 1.97
N GLN A 58 -18.76 -1.56 0.96
CA GLN A 58 -18.97 -2.99 1.14
C GLN A 58 -17.66 -3.73 0.92
N ASN A 59 -17.25 -4.56 1.87
CA ASN A 59 -16.11 -5.48 1.70
C ASN A 59 -16.65 -6.90 1.45
N SER A 60 -17.03 -7.17 0.20
CA SER A 60 -17.70 -8.41 -0.22
C SER A 60 -16.77 -9.44 -0.87
N HIS A 61 -15.45 -9.17 -0.90
CA HIS A 61 -14.44 -9.89 -1.69
C HIS A 61 -14.65 -9.87 -3.21
N ARG A 62 -15.58 -9.07 -3.71
CA ARG A 62 -15.64 -8.75 -5.14
C ARG A 62 -14.60 -7.68 -5.44
N ALA A 63 -13.81 -7.90 -6.49
CA ALA A 63 -12.77 -6.97 -6.90
C ALA A 63 -13.25 -5.52 -7.08
N ILE A 64 -14.46 -5.32 -7.63
CA ILE A 64 -15.03 -3.98 -7.80
C ILE A 64 -15.36 -3.31 -6.46
N ASP A 65 -15.86 -4.06 -5.48
CA ASP A 65 -16.22 -3.51 -4.17
C ASP A 65 -14.94 -3.23 -3.35
N ASP A 66 -13.92 -4.09 -3.48
CA ASP A 66 -12.60 -3.88 -2.90
C ASP A 66 -11.91 -2.61 -3.46
N VAL A 67 -12.06 -2.32 -4.75
CA VAL A 67 -11.52 -1.08 -5.36
C VAL A 67 -12.24 0.16 -4.83
N LEU A 68 -13.57 0.11 -4.69
CA LEU A 68 -14.33 1.21 -4.10
C LEU A 68 -13.94 1.44 -2.63
N ALA A 69 -13.79 0.35 -1.87
CA ALA A 69 -13.33 0.41 -0.49
C ALA A 69 -11.92 0.99 -0.37
N LEU A 70 -11.00 0.56 -1.24
CA LEU A 70 -9.64 1.09 -1.29
C LEU A 70 -9.63 2.59 -1.62
N PHE A 71 -10.49 3.04 -2.53
CA PHE A 71 -10.59 4.46 -2.88
C PHE A 71 -10.99 5.33 -1.69
N GLU A 72 -12.01 4.93 -0.93
CA GLU A 72 -12.43 5.67 0.27
C GLU A 72 -11.36 5.60 1.38
N VAL A 73 -10.69 4.47 1.56
CA VAL A 73 -9.56 4.34 2.49
C VAL A 73 -8.42 5.29 2.11
N LEU A 74 -8.09 5.41 0.82
CA LEU A 74 -7.05 6.32 0.34
C LEU A 74 -7.40 7.78 0.60
N LYS A 75 -8.67 8.19 0.41
CA LYS A 75 -9.11 9.54 0.76
C LYS A 75 -8.94 9.81 2.25
N ALA A 76 -9.39 8.88 3.10
CA ALA A 76 -9.24 9.01 4.55
C ALA A 76 -7.76 9.06 4.97
N MET A 77 -6.89 8.33 4.26
CA MET A 77 -5.45 8.46 4.45
C MET A 77 -4.94 9.85 4.03
N ASP A 78 -5.34 10.36 2.87
CA ASP A 78 -4.92 11.68 2.41
C ASP A 78 -5.35 12.79 3.39
N GLU A 79 -6.59 12.71 3.89
CA GLU A 79 -7.15 13.62 4.90
C GLU A 79 -6.42 13.55 6.25
N GLU A 80 -6.06 12.34 6.72
CA GLU A 80 -5.29 12.16 7.96
C GLU A 80 -3.89 12.76 7.85
N ARG A 81 -3.27 12.62 6.67
CA ARG A 81 -1.94 13.15 6.37
C ARG A 81 -1.72 13.21 4.86
N ASP A 82 -1.55 14.43 4.36
CA ASP A 82 -1.22 14.73 2.97
C ASP A 82 0.26 14.42 2.68
N ASP A 83 0.61 13.13 2.67
CA ASP A 83 1.95 12.63 2.40
C ASP A 83 1.99 11.46 1.40
N LEU A 84 0.85 11.10 0.81
CA LEU A 84 0.70 9.93 -0.07
C LEU A 84 1.65 9.97 -1.28
N ALA A 85 1.88 11.15 -1.86
CA ALA A 85 2.80 11.34 -2.98
C ALA A 85 4.24 10.87 -2.66
N ASN A 86 4.63 10.92 -1.38
CA ASN A 86 5.96 10.48 -0.95
C ASN A 86 6.12 8.94 -0.94
N TYR A 87 5.02 8.19 -1.01
CA TYR A 87 5.02 6.72 -1.05
C TYR A 87 4.93 6.16 -2.48
N VAL A 88 4.80 7.02 -3.49
CA VAL A 88 4.80 6.59 -4.89
C VAL A 88 6.13 5.89 -5.20
N ASN A 89 6.03 4.70 -5.79
CA ASN A 89 7.12 3.79 -6.10
C ASN A 89 7.96 3.36 -4.88
N LEU A 90 7.36 3.33 -3.68
CA LEU A 90 8.01 2.87 -2.45
C LEU A 90 7.20 1.78 -1.77
N PHE A 91 7.71 0.55 -1.75
CA PHE A 91 7.06 -0.61 -1.14
C PHE A 91 7.77 -1.05 0.13
N GLY A 92 7.02 -1.18 1.22
CA GLY A 92 7.49 -1.71 2.49
C GLY A 92 7.32 -3.23 2.58
N TYR A 93 8.42 -3.95 2.87
CA TYR A 93 8.39 -5.40 3.05
C TYR A 93 8.80 -5.81 4.47
N ASN A 94 8.31 -6.96 4.94
CA ASN A 94 8.68 -7.46 6.26
C ASN A 94 10.13 -7.99 6.22
N PRO A 95 11.07 -7.47 7.04
CA PRO A 95 12.48 -7.88 7.01
C PRO A 95 12.69 -9.36 7.27
N LYS A 96 11.81 -10.01 8.03
CA LYS A 96 11.88 -11.44 8.34
C LYS A 96 11.61 -12.33 7.12
N TYR A 97 10.75 -11.88 6.22
CA TYR A 97 10.27 -12.68 5.08
C TYR A 97 10.80 -12.19 3.73
N GLY A 98 11.34 -10.98 3.66
CA GLY A 98 11.81 -10.38 2.42
C GLY A 98 10.67 -9.91 1.52
N VAL A 99 11.01 -9.65 0.25
CA VAL A 99 10.04 -9.27 -0.80
C VAL A 99 9.48 -10.53 -1.44
N SER A 100 8.15 -10.62 -1.56
CA SER A 100 7.49 -11.73 -2.24
C SER A 100 7.55 -11.57 -3.77
N GLY A 101 7.88 -12.65 -4.48
CA GLY A 101 7.92 -12.64 -5.95
C GLY A 101 9.00 -11.74 -6.56
N HIS A 102 8.86 -11.45 -7.85
CA HIS A 102 9.83 -10.60 -8.55
C HIS A 102 9.57 -9.12 -8.25
N ARG A 103 10.66 -8.38 -8.04
CA ARG A 103 10.60 -6.92 -7.85
C ARG A 103 10.06 -6.24 -9.10
N ILE A 104 9.21 -5.25 -8.89
CA ILE A 104 8.67 -4.39 -9.93
C ILE A 104 9.77 -3.41 -10.32
N THR A 105 9.98 -3.24 -11.62
CA THR A 105 10.96 -2.28 -12.15
C THR A 105 10.49 -0.87 -11.82
N GLY A 106 11.40 -0.01 -11.35
CA GLY A 106 11.09 1.37 -10.95
C GLY A 106 10.54 1.53 -9.53
N VAL A 107 10.24 0.44 -8.81
CA VAL A 107 9.80 0.48 -7.41
C VAL A 107 10.97 0.25 -6.46
N ARG A 108 11.13 1.13 -5.47
CA ARG A 108 12.07 0.98 -4.36
C ARG A 108 11.44 0.12 -3.28
N TYR A 109 12.21 -0.82 -2.73
CA TYR A 109 11.76 -1.68 -1.65
C TYR A 109 12.57 -1.43 -0.40
N GLU A 110 11.91 -1.12 0.71
CA GLU A 110 12.55 -0.86 1.99
C GLU A 110 11.99 -1.75 3.11
N PRO A 111 12.83 -2.17 4.06
CA PRO A 111 12.39 -2.94 5.21
C PRO A 111 11.43 -2.12 6.09
N GLN A 112 10.21 -2.61 6.26
CA GLN A 112 9.16 -2.01 7.09
C GLN A 112 8.69 -3.01 8.15
N GLY A 113 8.94 -2.67 9.41
CA GLY A 113 8.46 -3.45 10.56
C GLY A 113 7.01 -3.15 10.90
N PHE A 114 6.49 -3.83 11.91
CA PHE A 114 5.20 -3.49 12.50
C PHE A 114 5.37 -2.37 13.52
N ASN A 115 4.50 -1.36 13.45
CA ASN A 115 4.40 -0.32 14.45
C ASN A 115 3.21 -0.61 15.36
N LYS A 116 3.31 -0.22 16.64
CA LYS A 116 2.20 -0.34 17.62
C LYS A 116 1.31 0.90 17.66
N THR A 117 1.80 2.01 17.13
CA THR A 117 1.16 3.33 17.13
C THR A 117 1.35 3.98 15.76
N ILE A 118 0.63 5.06 15.50
CA ILE A 118 0.90 5.90 14.33
C ILE A 118 2.35 6.38 14.35
N THR A 119 3.01 6.25 13.20
CA THR A 119 4.41 6.62 13.02
C THR A 119 4.50 8.13 12.87
N ARG A 120 5.44 8.74 13.60
CA ARG A 120 5.70 10.17 13.48
C ARG A 120 6.13 10.51 12.04
N PRO A 121 5.78 11.69 11.50
CA PRO A 121 6.10 12.04 10.11
C PRO A 121 7.58 11.84 9.73
N GLU A 122 8.50 12.13 10.65
CA GLU A 122 9.95 12.01 10.46
C GLU A 122 10.48 10.56 10.54
N GLN A 123 9.63 9.61 10.94
CA GLN A 123 9.94 8.19 11.12
C GLN A 123 9.23 7.30 10.11
N THR A 124 8.38 7.85 9.23
CA THR A 124 7.72 7.09 8.17
C THR A 124 8.75 6.48 7.21
N LEU A 125 8.34 5.43 6.50
CA LEU A 125 9.17 4.77 5.51
C LEU A 125 9.78 5.75 4.48
N PRO A 126 9.02 6.67 3.85
CA PRO A 126 9.61 7.65 2.93
C PRO A 126 10.58 8.60 3.62
N ALA A 127 10.28 9.08 4.85
CA ALA A 127 11.17 9.97 5.58
C ALA A 127 12.51 9.30 5.93
N ARG A 128 12.48 8.03 6.32
CA ARG A 128 13.69 7.24 6.61
C ARG A 128 14.51 6.95 5.36
N THR A 129 13.86 6.79 4.22
CA THR A 129 14.50 6.49 2.93
C THR A 129 15.24 7.71 2.36
N ARG A 130 14.72 8.92 2.56
CA ARG A 130 15.36 10.17 2.11
C ARG A 130 16.63 10.54 2.88
N ARG A 131 16.87 9.94 4.04
CA ARG A 131 18.04 10.19 4.90
C ARG A 131 19.24 9.28 4.59
N LYS A 132 19.09 8.30 3.70
CA LYS A 132 20.16 7.42 3.23
C LYS A 132 20.69 7.91 1.89
#